data_AF-A0A8S0W6X1-F1
#
_entry.id   AF-A0A8S0W6X1-F1
#
_cell.length_a   1.000
_cell.length_b   1.000
_cell.length_c   1.000
_cell.angle_alpha   90.00
_cell.angle_beta   90.00
_cell.angle_gamma   90.00
#
_symmetry.space_group_name_H-M   'P 1'
#
loop_
_entity.id
_entity.type
_entity.pdbx_description
1 polymer ?
#
loop_
_entity_poly.entity_id
_entity_poly.type
_entity_poly.pdbx_seq_one_letter_code
_entity_poly.pdbx_strand_id
1 'polypeptide(L)'
;MMEIEALIEEALATGFSHAAKLKTDTLRFLPEVRDMCSADRCHNYNKCWTCPPACGTLEEFEAKARRFQQGIIVQSVGRIEDSFDIESMQALEKQHTKNFEKLVLRLRSRSLNFLALGAGGCTICETCSYPDEPCRFPDRAVTSMEASGLWVSDVCEKNGVEYNYGPNRMAYTSCILVE
;
A
#
# COMPACT_ATOMS: atom_id res chain seq x y z
N MET A 1 2.41 10.99 -19.90
CA MET A 1 2.54 9.64 -19.30
C MET A 1 3.96 9.52 -18.77
N MET A 2 4.15 9.03 -17.56
CA MET A 2 5.49 8.78 -17.01
C MET A 2 5.88 7.35 -17.37
N GLU A 3 7.09 7.16 -17.90
CA GLU A 3 7.62 5.82 -18.16
C GLU A 3 7.79 5.05 -16.84
N ILE A 4 7.43 3.76 -16.83
CA ILE A 4 7.49 2.93 -15.62
C ILE A 4 8.91 2.87 -15.05
N GLU A 5 9.91 2.83 -15.92
CA GLU A 5 11.32 2.80 -15.55
C GLU A 5 11.71 4.07 -14.76
N ALA A 6 11.25 5.25 -15.20
CA ALA A 6 11.48 6.50 -14.49
C ALA A 6 10.76 6.52 -13.12
N LEU A 7 9.57 5.91 -13.04
CA LEU A 7 8.84 5.79 -11.77
C LEU A 7 9.56 4.84 -10.80
N ILE A 8 10.14 3.74 -11.29
CA ILE A 8 10.96 2.81 -10.50
C ILE A 8 12.21 3.53 -9.98
N GLU A 9 12.93 4.26 -10.84
CA GLU A 9 14.10 5.05 -10.42
C GLU A 9 13.74 6.09 -9.36
N GLU A 10 12.61 6.79 -9.53
CA GLU A 10 12.15 7.76 -8.54
C GLU A 10 11.75 7.09 -7.22
N ALA A 11 11.13 5.91 -7.25
CA ALA A 11 10.84 5.13 -6.05
C ALA A 11 12.14 4.77 -5.31
N LEU A 12 13.14 4.26 -6.01
CA LEU A 12 14.45 3.95 -5.42
C LEU A 12 15.11 5.20 -4.83
N ALA A 13 15.11 6.32 -5.56
CA ALA A 13 15.63 7.61 -5.08
C ALA A 13 14.84 8.17 -3.88
N THR A 14 13.60 7.74 -3.68
CA THR A 14 12.78 8.08 -2.52
C THR A 14 13.22 7.34 -1.25
N GLY A 15 13.96 6.24 -1.39
CA GLY A 15 14.48 5.43 -0.29
C GLY A 15 13.80 4.07 -0.13
N PHE A 16 13.12 3.57 -1.17
CA PHE A 16 12.68 2.17 -1.19
C PHE A 16 13.87 1.24 -1.44
N SER A 17 13.86 0.08 -0.78
CA SER A 17 14.90 -0.95 -0.94
C SER A 17 14.76 -1.68 -2.26
N HIS A 18 13.53 -1.82 -2.75
CA HIS A 18 13.22 -2.47 -4.01
C HIS A 18 12.03 -1.79 -4.68
N ALA A 19 12.05 -1.75 -6.01
CA ALA A 19 10.94 -1.31 -6.83
C ALA A 19 10.92 -2.13 -8.13
N ALA A 20 9.74 -2.54 -8.57
CA ALA A 20 9.57 -3.38 -9.75
C ALA A 20 8.26 -3.06 -10.48
N LYS A 21 8.20 -3.43 -11.76
CA LYS A 21 6.97 -3.29 -12.56
C LYS A 21 5.88 -4.22 -12.02
N LEU A 22 4.66 -3.70 -11.97
CA LEU A 22 3.43 -4.43 -11.65
C LEU A 22 2.58 -4.56 -12.91
N LYS A 23 2.14 -5.77 -13.21
CA LYS A 23 1.15 -6.08 -14.23
C LYS A 23 -0.25 -6.08 -13.60
N THR A 24 -1.11 -5.16 -14.00
CA THR A 24 -2.40 -4.94 -13.32
C THR A 24 -3.41 -6.08 -13.54
N ASP A 25 -3.23 -6.88 -14.58
CA ASP A 25 -3.99 -8.11 -14.85
C ASP A 25 -3.74 -9.23 -13.81
N THR A 26 -2.61 -9.19 -13.10
CA THR A 26 -2.28 -10.13 -12.03
C THR A 26 -3.05 -9.87 -10.73
N LEU A 27 -3.62 -8.67 -10.57
CA LEU A 27 -4.32 -8.25 -9.36
C LEU A 27 -5.65 -8.99 -9.23
N ARG A 28 -5.78 -9.70 -8.09
CA ARG A 28 -7.01 -10.38 -7.67
C ARG A 28 -7.55 -9.71 -6.41
N PHE A 29 -8.75 -9.18 -6.52
CA PHE A 29 -9.48 -8.56 -5.43
C PHE A 29 -10.33 -9.64 -4.75
N LEU A 30 -9.91 -10.07 -3.57
CA LEU A 30 -10.43 -11.24 -2.88
C LEU A 30 -11.28 -10.82 -1.67
N PRO A 31 -12.55 -11.26 -1.58
CA PRO A 31 -13.38 -11.03 -0.40
C PRO A 31 -12.74 -11.54 0.89
N GLU A 32 -12.05 -12.69 0.81
CA GLU A 32 -11.43 -13.35 1.95
C GLU A 32 -10.33 -12.48 2.60
N VAL A 33 -9.63 -11.66 1.82
CA VAL A 33 -8.65 -10.69 2.34
C VAL A 33 -9.35 -9.62 3.17
N ARG A 34 -10.53 -9.15 2.75
CA ARG A 34 -11.31 -8.17 3.50
C ARG A 34 -11.92 -8.77 4.76
N ASP A 35 -12.33 -10.03 4.70
CA ASP A 35 -12.84 -10.76 5.87
C ASP A 35 -11.76 -10.85 6.95
N MET A 36 -10.49 -11.07 6.57
CA MET A 36 -9.35 -11.03 7.50
C MET A 36 -9.18 -9.66 8.18
N CYS A 37 -9.49 -8.55 7.50
CA CYS A 37 -9.50 -7.23 8.12
C CYS A 37 -10.61 -7.11 9.17
N SER A 38 -11.78 -7.69 8.92
CA SER A 38 -12.95 -7.63 9.82
C SER A 38 -12.83 -8.53 11.06
N ALA A 39 -11.99 -9.56 11.00
CA ALA A 39 -11.78 -10.55 12.05
C ALA A 39 -10.95 -10.05 13.25
N ASP A 40 -11.03 -8.76 13.61
CA ASP A 40 -10.32 -8.08 14.72
C ASP A 40 -8.78 -8.17 14.74
N ARG A 41 -8.14 -8.68 13.68
CA ARG A 41 -6.67 -8.75 13.60
C ARG A 41 -6.02 -7.40 13.29
N CYS A 42 -6.66 -6.59 12.44
CA CYS A 42 -6.13 -5.31 11.97
C CYS A 42 -6.42 -4.16 12.95
N HIS A 43 -7.42 -4.30 13.83
CA HIS A 43 -7.92 -3.26 14.77
C HIS A 43 -8.40 -1.94 14.14
N ASN A 44 -8.21 -1.71 12.83
CA ASN A 44 -8.61 -0.49 12.10
C ASN A 44 -9.89 -0.63 11.28
N TYR A 45 -10.46 -1.83 11.17
CA TYR A 45 -11.72 -2.07 10.48
C TYR A 45 -12.84 -1.21 11.09
N ASN A 46 -13.61 -0.52 10.24
CA ASN A 46 -14.68 0.39 10.65
C ASN A 46 -14.25 1.51 11.62
N LYS A 47 -12.98 1.95 11.58
CA LYS A 47 -12.46 3.04 12.43
C LYS A 47 -11.79 4.18 11.67
N CYS A 48 -11.56 4.05 10.36
CA CYS A 48 -10.98 5.12 9.56
C CYS A 48 -11.42 5.08 8.10
N TRP A 49 -11.27 6.22 7.42
CA TRP A 49 -11.67 6.43 6.02
C TRP A 49 -10.95 5.54 5.00
N THR A 50 -9.78 4.98 5.34
CA THR A 50 -8.97 4.14 4.45
C THR A 50 -9.19 2.64 4.66
N CYS A 51 -10.09 2.27 5.56
CA CYS A 51 -10.41 0.87 5.87
C CYS A 51 -11.87 0.55 5.52
N PRO A 52 -12.20 -0.73 5.25
CA PRO A 52 -13.59 -1.09 5.00
C PRO A 52 -14.46 -0.83 6.25
N PRO A 53 -15.75 -0.46 6.06
CA PRO A 53 -16.42 -0.26 4.77
C PRO A 53 -16.13 1.10 4.10
N ALA A 54 -15.52 2.04 4.83
CA ALA A 54 -15.36 3.44 4.41
C ALA A 54 -14.56 3.64 3.12
N CYS A 55 -13.58 2.78 2.84
CA CYS A 55 -12.75 2.89 1.62
C CYS A 55 -13.46 2.46 0.33
N GLY A 56 -14.72 2.01 0.41
CA GLY A 56 -15.52 1.54 -0.73
C GLY A 56 -15.64 0.01 -0.80
N THR A 57 -16.41 -0.49 -1.76
CA THR A 57 -16.61 -1.94 -1.96
C THR A 57 -15.44 -2.58 -2.71
N LEU A 58 -15.39 -3.91 -2.71
CA LEU A 58 -14.36 -4.65 -3.43
C LEU A 58 -14.49 -4.43 -4.94
N GLU A 59 -15.73 -4.43 -5.42
CA GLU A 59 -16.09 -4.19 -6.83
C GLU A 59 -15.71 -2.78 -7.28
N GLU A 60 -15.89 -1.77 -6.40
CA GLU A 60 -15.44 -0.41 -6.67
C GLU A 60 -13.92 -0.31 -6.79
N PHE A 61 -13.18 -1.03 -5.94
CA PHE A 61 -11.72 -1.09 -6.03
C PHE A 61 -11.26 -1.77 -7.31
N GLU A 62 -11.85 -2.92 -7.64
CA GLU A 62 -11.52 -3.62 -8.88
C GLU A 62 -11.82 -2.74 -10.10
N ALA A 63 -13.00 -2.13 -10.16
CA ALA A 63 -13.38 -1.25 -11.27
C ALA A 63 -12.46 -0.02 -11.40
N LYS A 64 -11.95 0.52 -10.29
CA LYS A 64 -10.95 1.60 -10.29
C LYS A 64 -9.60 1.10 -10.78
N ALA A 65 -9.11 -0.02 -10.24
CA ALA A 65 -7.81 -0.58 -10.56
C ALA A 65 -7.69 -1.04 -12.02
N ARG A 66 -8.77 -1.59 -12.60
CA ARG A 66 -8.83 -2.04 -14.00
C ARG A 66 -8.70 -0.91 -15.04
N ARG A 67 -8.76 0.37 -14.62
CA ARG A 67 -8.52 1.53 -15.50
C ARG A 67 -7.04 1.75 -15.78
N PHE A 68 -6.16 1.17 -14.97
CA PHE A 68 -4.71 1.32 -15.07
C PHE A 68 -4.11 0.09 -15.76
N GLN A 69 -3.23 0.31 -16.73
CA GLN A 69 -2.62 -0.77 -17.52
C GLN A 69 -1.31 -1.25 -16.90
N GLN A 70 -0.66 -0.40 -16.11
CA GLN A 70 0.65 -0.66 -15.54
C GLN A 70 0.72 -0.17 -14.10
N GLY A 71 1.79 -0.50 -13.40
CA GLY A 71 2.06 -0.01 -12.07
C GLY A 71 3.45 -0.36 -11.61
N ILE A 72 3.74 -0.03 -10.36
CA ILE A 72 4.95 -0.43 -9.66
C ILE A 72 4.60 -1.04 -8.30
N ILE A 73 5.41 -2.01 -7.88
CA ILE A 73 5.51 -2.48 -6.49
C ILE A 73 6.72 -1.78 -5.88
N VAL A 74 6.60 -1.34 -4.63
CA VAL A 74 7.71 -0.78 -3.85
C VAL A 74 7.82 -1.48 -2.52
N GLN A 75 9.05 -1.75 -2.08
CA GLN A 75 9.31 -2.41 -0.81
C GLN A 75 10.37 -1.68 0.02
N SER A 76 10.16 -1.69 1.33
CA SER A 76 11.19 -1.35 2.31
C SER A 76 11.55 -2.62 3.07
N VAL A 77 12.79 -3.06 2.93
CA VAL A 77 13.30 -4.30 3.52
C VAL A 77 14.25 -3.95 4.66
N GLY A 78 13.96 -4.46 5.85
CA GLY A 78 14.76 -4.25 7.05
C GLY A 78 15.13 -5.56 7.72
N ARG A 79 16.14 -5.51 8.58
CA ARG A 79 16.47 -6.61 9.49
C ARG A 79 15.63 -6.48 10.76
N ILE A 80 15.20 -7.61 11.30
CA ILE A 80 14.53 -7.72 12.60
C ILE A 80 15.25 -8.80 13.42
N GLU A 81 15.46 -8.56 14.70
CA GLU A 81 16.18 -9.51 15.57
C GLU A 81 15.42 -10.82 15.75
N ASP A 82 14.09 -10.77 15.83
CA ASP A 82 13.18 -11.91 15.78
C ASP A 82 11.72 -11.44 15.55
N SER A 83 10.74 -12.33 15.67
CA SER A 83 9.31 -12.02 15.50
C SER A 83 8.71 -11.12 16.60
N PHE A 84 9.45 -10.83 17.65
CA PHE A 84 9.07 -9.97 18.77
C PHE A 84 9.81 -8.63 18.78
N ASP A 85 10.65 -8.37 17.78
CA ASP A 85 11.32 -7.09 17.56
C ASP A 85 10.34 -6.03 17.01
N ILE A 86 9.37 -5.66 17.86
CA ILE A 86 8.29 -4.73 17.55
C ILE A 86 8.86 -3.35 17.21
N GLU A 87 9.94 -2.91 17.86
CA GLU A 87 10.55 -1.61 17.63
C GLU A 87 11.11 -1.51 16.21
N SER A 88 11.87 -2.51 15.74
CA SER A 88 12.40 -2.51 14.37
C SER A 88 11.28 -2.65 13.33
N MET A 89 10.25 -3.45 13.60
CA MET A 89 9.07 -3.58 12.74
C MET A 89 8.36 -2.23 12.57
N GLN A 90 8.05 -1.55 13.68
CA GLN A 90 7.39 -0.24 13.67
C GLN A 90 8.27 0.85 13.03
N ALA A 91 9.58 0.82 13.27
CA ALA A 91 10.51 1.74 12.64
C ALA A 91 10.54 1.56 11.12
N LEU A 92 10.57 0.30 10.65
CA LEU A 92 10.53 -0.04 9.24
C LEU A 92 9.19 0.34 8.59
N GLU A 93 8.06 0.07 9.26
CA GLU A 93 6.73 0.49 8.82
C GLU A 93 6.66 2.01 8.66
N LYS A 94 7.11 2.75 9.67
CA LYS A 94 7.14 4.22 9.66
C LYS A 94 8.01 4.76 8.54
N GLN A 95 9.17 4.15 8.29
CA GLN A 95 10.03 4.50 7.16
C GLN A 95 9.33 4.24 5.83
N HIS A 96 8.72 3.07 5.66
CA HIS A 96 8.00 2.69 4.45
C HIS A 96 6.87 3.67 4.16
N THR A 97 6.00 3.92 5.15
CA THR A 97 4.86 4.84 5.04
C THR A 97 5.31 6.26 4.72
N LYS A 98 6.39 6.75 5.35
CA LYS A 98 6.95 8.08 5.05
C LYS A 98 7.48 8.17 3.61
N ASN A 99 8.15 7.13 3.12
CA ASN A 99 8.66 7.10 1.76
C ASN A 99 7.52 7.01 0.74
N PHE A 100 6.48 6.23 1.04
CA PHE A 100 5.31 6.10 0.20
C PHE A 100 4.51 7.40 0.11
N GLU A 101 4.28 8.07 1.24
CA GLU A 101 3.66 9.39 1.27
C GLU A 101 4.44 10.41 0.43
N LYS A 102 5.77 10.45 0.55
CA LYS A 102 6.61 11.34 -0.26
C LYS A 102 6.52 11.05 -1.76
N LEU A 103 6.41 9.78 -2.15
CA LEU A 103 6.26 9.39 -3.54
C LEU A 103 4.88 9.82 -4.05
N VAL A 104 3.80 9.48 -3.33
CA VAL A 104 2.42 9.84 -3.66
C VAL A 104 2.26 11.36 -3.81
N LEU A 105 2.75 12.16 -2.85
CA LEU A 105 2.68 13.62 -2.92
C LEU A 105 3.40 14.20 -4.15
N ARG A 106 4.51 13.58 -4.58
CA ARG A 106 5.21 13.97 -5.80
C ARG A 106 4.45 13.60 -7.07
N LEU A 107 3.79 12.45 -7.10
CA LEU A 107 2.94 12.10 -8.25
C LEU A 107 1.72 13.03 -8.33
N ARG A 108 1.11 13.39 -7.19
CA ARG A 108 0.02 14.37 -7.12
C ARG A 108 0.44 15.75 -7.59
N SER A 109 1.62 16.24 -7.20
CA SER A 109 2.09 17.58 -7.61
C SER A 109 2.33 17.68 -9.12
N ARG A 110 2.50 16.55 -9.80
CA ARG A 110 2.60 16.45 -11.26
C ARG A 110 1.25 16.20 -11.95
N SER A 111 0.14 16.21 -11.20
CA SER A 111 -1.21 15.94 -11.69
C SER A 111 -1.33 14.61 -12.48
N LEU A 112 -0.55 13.61 -12.07
CA LEU A 112 -0.64 12.28 -12.68
C LEU A 112 -1.92 11.58 -12.23
N ASN A 113 -2.57 10.84 -13.14
CA ASN A 113 -3.64 9.93 -12.78
C ASN A 113 -3.04 8.61 -12.29
N PHE A 114 -3.33 8.23 -11.05
CA PHE A 114 -2.82 7.00 -10.45
C PHE A 114 -3.72 6.51 -9.32
N LEU A 115 -3.59 5.22 -8.97
CA LEU A 115 -4.16 4.63 -7.76
C LEU A 115 -3.01 4.14 -6.87
N ALA A 116 -2.83 4.77 -5.71
CA ALA A 116 -1.87 4.33 -4.71
C ALA A 116 -2.55 3.37 -3.72
N LEU A 117 -1.86 2.29 -3.36
CA LEU A 117 -2.26 1.34 -2.34
C LEU A 117 -1.08 1.10 -1.38
N GLY A 118 -1.26 1.44 -0.11
CA GLY A 118 -0.21 1.45 0.91
C GLY A 118 -0.03 0.12 1.63
N ALA A 119 0.81 0.13 2.66
CA ALA A 119 0.96 -0.96 3.62
C ALA A 119 0.31 -0.55 4.96
N GLY A 120 -0.53 -1.41 5.53
CA GLY A 120 -1.12 -1.17 6.85
C GLY A 120 -2.19 -0.07 6.91
N GLY A 121 -2.64 0.23 8.13
CA GLY A 121 -3.71 1.21 8.38
C GLY A 121 -3.23 2.67 8.29
N CYS A 122 -4.17 3.60 8.13
CA CYS A 122 -3.86 5.03 8.14
C CYS A 122 -3.41 5.50 9.53
N THR A 123 -2.25 6.15 9.58
CA THR A 123 -1.61 6.67 10.81
C THR A 123 -1.41 8.19 10.78
N ILE A 124 -2.09 8.90 9.89
CA ILE A 124 -1.84 10.33 9.61
C ILE A 124 -2.30 11.23 10.76
N CYS A 125 -3.46 10.95 11.33
CA CYS A 125 -4.05 11.70 12.44
C CYS A 125 -4.05 10.86 13.70
N GLU A 126 -3.92 11.51 14.86
CA GLU A 126 -4.04 10.84 16.16
C GLU A 126 -5.45 10.24 16.38
N THR A 127 -6.49 10.97 15.96
CA THR A 127 -7.89 10.48 15.99
C THR A 127 -8.55 10.72 14.64
N CYS A 128 -9.03 9.63 14.02
CA CYS A 128 -9.73 9.70 12.75
C CYS A 128 -11.05 10.47 12.90
N SER A 129 -11.44 11.21 11.87
CA SER A 129 -12.74 11.89 11.80
C SER A 129 -13.89 10.96 11.40
N TYR A 130 -13.60 9.71 11.02
CA TYR A 130 -14.62 8.73 10.68
C TYR A 130 -15.43 8.31 11.92
N PRO A 131 -16.76 8.11 11.80
CA PRO A 131 -17.60 8.33 10.61
C PRO A 131 -18.19 9.74 10.51
N ASP A 132 -17.93 10.60 11.49
CA ASP A 132 -18.72 11.81 11.73
C ASP A 132 -18.39 12.98 10.78
N GLU A 133 -17.12 13.14 10.41
CA GLU A 133 -16.62 14.27 9.62
C GLU A 133 -15.70 13.81 8.48
N PRO A 134 -15.64 14.55 7.35
CA PRO A 134 -14.76 14.21 6.23
C PRO A 134 -13.31 14.00 6.65
N CYS A 135 -12.55 13.23 5.86
CA CYS A 135 -11.12 13.05 6.12
C CYS A 135 -10.41 14.42 6.17
N ARG A 136 -9.63 14.66 7.23
CA ARG A 136 -8.85 15.90 7.38
C ARG A 136 -7.66 16.00 6.41
N PHE A 137 -7.27 14.86 5.82
CA PHE A 137 -6.11 14.75 4.93
C PHE A 137 -6.43 13.88 3.70
N PRO A 138 -7.44 14.24 2.89
CA PRO A 138 -7.89 13.40 1.77
C PRO A 138 -6.80 13.19 0.72
N ASP A 139 -5.85 14.13 0.61
CA ASP A 139 -4.74 14.02 -0.32
C ASP A 139 -3.59 13.12 0.14
N ARG A 140 -3.58 12.76 1.42
CA ARG A 140 -2.53 11.92 2.02
C ARG A 140 -3.07 10.53 2.37
N ALA A 141 -4.37 10.43 2.61
CA ALA A 141 -5.05 9.18 2.93
C ALA A 141 -4.94 8.20 1.75
N VAL A 142 -4.41 7.02 2.02
CA VAL A 142 -4.28 5.93 1.04
C VAL A 142 -4.81 4.64 1.66
N THR A 143 -5.58 3.89 0.88
CA THR A 143 -6.07 2.56 1.28
C THR A 143 -4.94 1.55 1.18
N SER A 144 -4.85 0.60 2.11
CA SER A 144 -3.83 -0.44 2.04
C SER A 144 -4.11 -1.45 0.92
N MET A 145 -3.10 -2.19 0.49
CA MET A 145 -3.27 -3.30 -0.45
C MET A 145 -4.29 -4.31 0.09
N GLU A 146 -4.19 -4.71 1.36
CA GLU A 146 -5.11 -5.65 2.00
C GLU A 146 -6.53 -5.07 2.16
N ALA A 147 -6.65 -3.80 2.55
CA ALA A 147 -7.94 -3.12 2.67
C ALA A 147 -8.67 -3.00 1.32
N SER A 148 -7.92 -2.96 0.22
CA SER A 148 -8.46 -3.05 -1.14
C SER A 148 -8.83 -4.47 -1.56
N GLY A 149 -8.41 -5.50 -0.82
CA GLY A 149 -8.67 -6.92 -1.11
C GLY A 149 -7.52 -7.65 -1.80
N LEU A 150 -6.31 -7.08 -1.86
CA LEU A 150 -5.16 -7.72 -2.48
C LEU A 150 -4.40 -8.58 -1.47
N TRP A 151 -4.11 -9.81 -1.85
CA TRP A 151 -3.18 -10.67 -1.11
C TRP A 151 -1.74 -10.31 -1.48
N VAL A 152 -1.05 -9.58 -0.60
CA VAL A 152 0.24 -8.92 -0.93
C VAL A 152 1.30 -9.88 -1.45
N SER A 153 1.47 -11.06 -0.82
CA SER A 153 2.49 -12.03 -1.26
C SER A 153 2.19 -12.60 -2.65
N ASP A 154 0.92 -12.80 -3.00
CA ASP A 154 0.48 -13.29 -4.32
C ASP A 154 0.72 -12.23 -5.40
N VAL A 155 0.50 -10.95 -5.05
CA VAL A 155 0.87 -9.83 -5.93
C VAL A 155 2.38 -9.80 -6.18
N CYS A 156 3.20 -9.95 -5.14
CA CYS A 156 4.65 -10.01 -5.30
C CYS A 156 5.11 -11.18 -6.17
N GLU A 157 4.65 -12.40 -5.87
CA GLU A 157 5.04 -13.63 -6.57
C GLU A 157 4.69 -13.57 -8.06
N LYS A 158 3.47 -13.12 -8.41
CA LYS A 158 3.02 -12.99 -9.81
C LYS A 158 3.78 -11.94 -10.62
N ASN A 159 4.45 -11.02 -9.94
CA ASN A 159 5.25 -9.97 -10.55
C ASN A 159 6.77 -10.21 -10.41
N GLY A 160 7.18 -11.39 -9.93
CA GLY A 160 8.59 -11.75 -9.78
C GLY A 160 9.32 -10.95 -8.70
N VAL A 161 8.58 -10.47 -7.70
CA VAL A 161 9.10 -9.71 -6.56
C VAL A 161 9.18 -10.64 -5.35
N GLU A 162 10.32 -10.61 -4.66
CA GLU A 162 10.51 -11.37 -3.43
C GLU A 162 9.62 -10.79 -2.31
N TYR A 163 8.85 -11.63 -1.63
CA TYR A 163 8.08 -11.23 -0.45
C TYR A 163 8.79 -11.65 0.84
N ASN A 164 9.50 -12.80 0.82
CA ASN A 164 10.18 -13.34 1.97
C ASN A 164 11.71 -13.30 1.75
N TYR A 165 12.36 -12.37 2.43
CA TYR A 165 13.80 -12.16 2.32
C TYR A 165 14.65 -13.09 3.20
N GLY A 166 14.06 -14.17 3.71
CA GLY A 166 14.71 -15.12 4.61
C GLY A 166 14.56 -14.74 6.09
N PRO A 167 15.21 -15.51 6.99
CA PRO A 167 15.09 -15.29 8.43
C PRO A 167 15.58 -13.89 8.82
N ASN A 168 14.96 -13.31 9.85
CA ASN A 168 15.36 -12.02 10.43
C ASN A 168 15.26 -10.84 9.46
N ARG A 169 14.37 -10.94 8.46
CA ARG A 169 14.06 -9.85 7.55
C ARG A 169 12.57 -9.70 7.36
N MET A 170 12.15 -8.46 7.21
CA MET A 170 10.77 -8.10 6.94
C MET A 170 10.72 -7.11 5.79
N ALA A 171 9.67 -7.20 4.98
CA ALA A 171 9.38 -6.28 3.90
C ALA A 171 7.98 -5.68 4.09
N TYR A 172 7.90 -4.36 4.10
CA TYR A 172 6.63 -3.66 3.88
C TYR A 172 6.48 -3.38 2.39
N THR A 173 5.31 -3.65 1.83
CA THR A 173 5.03 -3.60 0.40
C THR A 173 3.84 -2.68 0.13
N SER A 174 4.01 -1.78 -0.83
CA SER A 174 2.94 -0.94 -1.37
C SER A 174 2.96 -1.01 -2.90
N CYS A 175 1.89 -0.56 -3.56
CA CYS A 175 1.88 -0.42 -5.01
C CYS A 175 1.24 0.88 -5.49
N ILE A 176 1.60 1.29 -6.71
CA ILE A 176 0.99 2.43 -7.40
C ILE A 176 0.64 1.96 -8.80
N LEU A 177 -0.63 2.08 -9.17
CA LEU A 177 -1.12 1.82 -10.51
C LEU A 177 -1.16 3.13 -11.29
N VAL A 178 -0.68 3.11 -12.53
CA VAL A 178 -0.59 4.28 -13.40
C VAL A 178 -1.13 3.95 -14.79
N GLU A 179 -1.54 4.98 -15.53
CA GLU A 179 -2.00 4.85 -16.92
C GLU A 179 -0.90 4.35 -17.85
#